data_AF-A0A7W7YBB8-F1
#
_entry.id   AF-A0A7W7YBB8-F1
#
_cell.length_a   1.000
_cell.length_b   1.000
_cell.length_c   1.000
_cell.angle_alpha   90.00
_cell.angle_beta   90.00
_cell.angle_gamma   90.00
#
_symmetry.space_group_name_H-M   'P 1'
#
loop_
_entity.id
_entity.type
_entity.pdbx_description
1 polymer ?
#
loop_
_entity_poly.entity_id
_entity_poly.type
_entity_poly.pdbx_seq_one_letter_code
_entity_poly.pdbx_strand_id
1 'polypeptide(L)'
;MMSYLVTREGQELGTFKTSKIEKGLKTGFFRVSDLAWHEASGWQGLFEIVGSDKAAASASGASLLKSAALDLPLSARHRAASCGVVAPAVLAALSATRPWVRFIAAMMGIGCGLVLAAWFALVAEGAHATGNRLALGALSALLSLYPALKLTQYAMHIERLVKSQSHADLAAALTEQRLFWKFHGILLVVFMVLLFLLIVAGSGFIGQGLF
;
A
#
# COMPACT_ATOMS: atom_id res chain seq x y z
N MET A 1 14.33 -27.65 21.28
CA MET A 1 15.19 -26.44 21.19
C MET A 1 14.91 -25.79 19.85
N MET A 2 14.44 -24.55 19.83
CA MET A 2 14.00 -23.90 18.59
C MET A 2 15.19 -23.30 17.84
N SER A 3 15.23 -23.50 16.52
CA SER A 3 16.23 -22.95 15.60
C SER A 3 15.57 -21.93 14.69
N TYR A 4 16.19 -20.77 14.53
CA TYR A 4 15.67 -19.67 13.74
C TYR A 4 16.62 -19.37 12.59
N LEU A 5 16.08 -19.18 11.39
CA LEU A 5 16.84 -18.71 10.23
C LEU A 5 16.90 -17.18 10.30
N VAL A 6 18.10 -16.61 10.41
CA VAL A 6 18.29 -15.17 10.62
C VAL A 6 18.71 -14.51 9.31
N THR A 7 18.07 -13.38 8.98
CA THR A 7 18.38 -12.58 7.80
C THR A 7 18.62 -11.12 8.16
N ARG A 8 19.47 -10.47 7.35
CA ARG A 8 19.75 -9.04 7.41
C ARG A 8 19.62 -8.45 6.02
N GLU A 9 18.66 -7.54 5.83
CA GLU A 9 18.47 -6.82 4.56
C GLU A 9 18.34 -7.77 3.35
N GLY A 10 17.75 -8.95 3.55
CA GLY A 10 17.57 -9.98 2.50
C GLY A 10 18.76 -10.93 2.33
N GLN A 11 19.86 -10.74 3.05
CA GLN A 11 20.99 -11.67 3.08
C GLN A 11 20.83 -12.67 4.23
N GLU A 12 20.90 -13.97 3.91
CA GLU A 12 20.85 -15.05 4.90
C GLU A 12 22.15 -15.11 5.70
N LEU A 13 22.06 -14.88 7.02
CA LEU A 13 23.18 -15.01 7.95
C LEU A 13 23.35 -16.44 8.45
N GLY A 14 22.33 -17.27 8.25
CA GLY A 14 22.30 -18.69 8.60
C GLY A 14 21.30 -19.03 9.70
N THR A 15 21.32 -20.29 10.13
CA THR A 15 20.42 -20.80 11.17
C THR A 15 21.11 -20.78 12.53
N PHE A 16 20.46 -20.14 13.51
CA PHE A 16 20.99 -19.99 14.86
C PHE A 16 19.98 -20.48 15.91
N LYS A 17 20.49 -21.03 17.00
CA LYS A 17 19.69 -21.39 18.18
C LYS A 17 19.37 -20.13 18.99
N THR A 18 18.24 -20.12 19.70
CA THR A 18 17.82 -18.98 20.54
C THR A 18 18.91 -18.50 21.50
N SER A 19 19.65 -19.42 22.13
CA SER A 19 20.74 -19.07 23.05
C SER A 19 21.90 -18.33 22.37
N LYS A 20 22.20 -18.66 21.11
CA LYS A 20 23.24 -17.99 20.32
C LYS A 20 22.74 -16.63 19.81
N ILE A 21 21.45 -16.51 19.52
CA ILE A 21 20.78 -15.26 19.15
C ILE A 21 20.81 -14.28 20.32
N GLU A 22 20.47 -14.71 21.53
CA GLU A 22 20.50 -13.87 22.73
C GLU A 22 21.93 -13.36 23.02
N LYS A 23 22.92 -14.27 22.96
CA LYS A 23 24.32 -13.89 23.15
C LYS A 23 24.79 -12.93 22.05
N GLY A 24 24.42 -13.20 20.80
CA GLY A 24 24.77 -12.36 19.65
C GLY A 24 24.12 -10.97 19.67
N LEU A 25 22.92 -10.83 20.23
CA LEU A 25 22.29 -9.52 20.46
C LEU A 25 23.04 -8.72 21.53
N LYS A 26 23.47 -9.37 22.62
CA LYS A 26 24.25 -8.73 23.69
C LYS A 26 25.65 -8.30 23.23
N THR A 27 26.27 -9.06 22.32
CA THR A 27 27.59 -8.74 21.77
C THR A 27 27.55 -7.83 20.54
N GLY A 28 26.36 -7.42 20.08
CA GLY A 28 26.19 -6.57 18.89
C GLY A 28 26.43 -7.27 17.55
N PHE A 29 26.54 -8.60 17.54
CA PHE A 29 26.67 -9.41 16.33
C PHE A 29 25.37 -9.39 15.51
N PHE A 30 24.23 -9.46 16.21
CA PHE A 30 22.91 -9.28 15.63
C PHE A 30 22.38 -7.86 15.91
N ARG A 31 21.72 -7.28 14.93
CA ARG A 31 20.99 -6.01 15.08
C ARG A 31 19.58 -6.30 15.57
N VAL A 32 19.02 -5.35 16.31
CA VAL A 32 17.62 -5.39 16.75
C VAL A 32 16.66 -5.42 15.55
N SER A 33 17.10 -4.88 14.40
CA SER A 33 16.38 -4.89 13.12
C SER A 33 16.51 -6.18 12.31
N ASP A 34 17.32 -7.15 12.75
CA ASP A 34 17.46 -8.42 12.03
C ASP A 34 16.17 -9.24 12.19
N LEU A 35 15.83 -10.00 11.15
CA LEU A 35 14.62 -10.82 11.10
C LEU A 35 14.97 -12.29 11.30
N ALA A 36 14.11 -13.01 12.01
CA ALA A 36 14.23 -14.43 12.24
C ALA A 36 12.97 -15.13 11.70
N TRP A 37 13.16 -16.16 10.90
CA TRP A 37 12.10 -17.02 10.40
C TRP A 37 11.99 -18.29 11.23
N HIS A 38 10.75 -18.67 11.54
CA HIS A 38 10.40 -19.94 12.16
C HIS A 38 9.08 -20.48 11.60
N GLU A 39 8.98 -21.81 11.41
CA GLU A 39 7.84 -22.44 10.72
C GLU A 39 6.48 -22.17 11.40
N ALA A 40 6.46 -22.11 12.73
CA ALA A 40 5.21 -21.92 13.48
C ALA A 40 4.74 -20.45 13.57
N SER A 41 5.66 -19.49 13.41
CA SER A 41 5.40 -18.09 13.76
C SER A 41 5.76 -17.08 12.66
N GLY A 42 6.34 -17.54 11.56
CA GLY A 42 6.71 -16.72 10.42
C GLY A 42 7.93 -15.84 10.68
N TRP A 43 8.02 -14.71 9.97
CA TRP A 43 9.08 -13.71 10.15
C TRP A 43 8.80 -12.89 11.39
N GLN A 44 9.72 -12.94 12.35
CA GLN A 44 9.61 -12.22 13.62
C GLN A 44 10.88 -11.41 13.87
N GLY A 45 10.75 -10.31 14.61
CA GLY A 45 11.90 -9.52 15.02
C GLY A 45 12.74 -10.29 16.04
N LEU A 46 14.07 -10.23 15.95
CA LEU A 46 14.97 -10.92 16.90
C LEU A 46 14.71 -10.54 18.37
N PHE A 47 14.26 -9.30 18.61
CA PHE A 47 13.91 -8.81 19.95
C PHE A 47 12.63 -9.46 20.53
N GLU A 48 11.67 -9.82 19.68
CA GLU A 48 10.41 -10.45 20.09
C GLU A 48 10.62 -11.88 20.57
N ILE A 49 11.57 -12.59 19.96
CA ILE A 49 11.93 -13.97 20.30
C ILE A 49 12.59 -14.03 21.69
N VAL A 50 13.57 -13.15 21.96
CA VAL A 50 14.24 -13.09 23.27
C VAL A 50 13.29 -12.56 24.36
N GLY A 51 12.40 -11.63 24.01
CA GLY A 51 11.36 -11.13 24.92
C GLY A 51 10.33 -12.19 25.30
N SER A 52 9.92 -13.04 24.35
CA SER A 52 8.91 -14.09 24.56
C SER A 52 9.40 -15.20 25.49
N ASP A 53 10.67 -15.62 25.38
CA ASP A 53 11.25 -16.64 26.28
C ASP A 53 11.40 -16.11 27.72
N LYS A 54 11.74 -14.83 27.88
CA LYS A 54 11.87 -14.21 29.21
C LYS A 54 10.51 -13.96 29.86
N ALA A 55 9.48 -13.65 29.07
CA ALA A 55 8.09 -13.55 29.53
C ALA A 55 7.53 -14.92 29.96
N ALA A 56 7.89 -16.01 29.27
CA ALA A 56 7.53 -17.37 29.65
C ALA A 56 8.21 -17.82 30.95
N ALA A 57 9.48 -17.43 31.19
CA ALA A 57 10.19 -17.73 32.43
C ALA A 57 9.68 -16.93 33.65
N SER A 58 9.21 -15.70 33.43
CA SER A 58 8.61 -14.86 34.49
C SER A 58 7.15 -15.23 34.81
N ALA A 59 6.49 -16.03 33.96
CA ALA A 59 5.10 -16.44 34.13
C ALA A 59 4.86 -17.44 35.27
N SER A 60 5.91 -18.03 35.86
CA SER A 60 5.75 -18.96 36.99
C SER A 60 5.39 -18.27 38.31
N GLY A 61 5.60 -16.94 38.45
CA GLY A 61 5.21 -16.16 39.62
C GLY A 61 3.90 -15.38 39.47
N ALA A 62 3.40 -15.20 38.25
CA ALA A 62 2.24 -14.35 37.94
C ALA A 62 0.89 -15.10 37.92
N SER A 63 0.85 -16.33 38.47
CA SER A 63 -0.36 -17.16 38.50
C SER A 63 -1.49 -16.54 39.35
N LEU A 64 -1.16 -15.73 40.37
CA LEU A 64 -2.14 -15.13 41.26
C LEU A 64 -2.85 -13.87 40.71
N LEU A 65 -2.30 -13.21 39.68
CA LEU A 65 -2.91 -12.02 39.05
C LEU A 65 -3.71 -12.36 37.78
N LYS A 66 -3.58 -13.58 37.25
CA LYS A 66 -4.22 -14.01 35.99
C LYS A 66 -5.69 -14.38 36.14
N SER A 67 -6.15 -14.67 37.36
CA SER A 67 -7.55 -14.97 37.67
C SER A 67 -8.46 -13.74 37.49
N ALA A 68 -7.99 -12.55 37.88
CA ALA A 68 -8.76 -11.30 37.74
C ALA A 68 -8.88 -10.80 36.28
N ALA A 69 -7.93 -11.16 35.42
CA ALA A 69 -7.93 -10.75 34.02
C ALA A 69 -8.73 -11.70 33.10
N LEU A 70 -9.28 -12.81 33.64
CA LEU A 70 -10.03 -13.80 32.87
C LEU A 70 -11.51 -13.42 32.62
N ASP A 71 -12.04 -12.46 33.38
CA ASP A 71 -13.45 -12.02 33.28
C ASP A 71 -13.67 -10.88 32.28
N LEU A 72 -12.61 -10.40 31.62
CA LEU A 72 -12.75 -9.40 30.56
C LEU A 72 -13.23 -10.08 29.27
N PRO A 73 -14.28 -9.56 28.62
CA PRO A 73 -14.76 -10.11 27.35
C PRO A 73 -13.60 -10.12 26.36
N LEU A 74 -13.51 -11.19 25.54
CA LEU A 74 -12.45 -11.38 24.52
C LEU A 74 -12.22 -10.13 23.65
N SER A 75 -13.28 -9.34 23.41
CA SER A 75 -13.25 -8.07 22.69
C SER A 75 -12.49 -6.94 23.39
N ALA A 76 -12.36 -6.98 24.73
CA ALA A 76 -11.55 -6.06 25.53
C ALA A 76 -10.07 -6.47 25.54
N ARG A 77 -9.78 -7.78 25.56
CA ARG A 77 -8.40 -8.30 25.40
C ARG A 77 -7.80 -7.97 24.03
N HIS A 78 -8.57 -8.14 22.96
CA HIS A 78 -8.14 -7.74 21.60
C HIS A 78 -7.94 -6.23 21.50
N ARG A 79 -8.79 -5.43 22.17
CA ARG A 79 -8.64 -3.96 22.23
C ARG A 79 -7.37 -3.51 22.97
N ALA A 80 -7.00 -4.19 24.05
CA ALA A 80 -5.80 -3.88 24.81
C ALA A 80 -4.51 -4.27 24.07
N ALA A 81 -4.53 -5.37 23.29
CA ALA A 81 -3.39 -5.77 22.44
C ALA A 81 -3.19 -4.85 21.21
N SER A 82 -4.22 -4.08 20.83
CA SER A 82 -4.18 -3.12 19.71
C SER A 82 -3.80 -1.68 20.09
N CYS A 83 -3.32 -1.44 21.31
CA CYS A 83 -2.80 -0.14 21.71
C CYS A 83 -1.41 0.04 21.09
N GLY A 84 -1.13 0.87 20.09
CA GLY A 84 -1.92 1.83 19.33
C GLY A 84 -0.98 2.60 18.41
N VAL A 85 0.07 1.92 17.92
CA VAL A 85 1.19 2.51 17.20
C VAL A 85 1.54 1.58 16.05
N VAL A 86 1.40 2.09 14.83
CA VAL A 86 1.77 1.38 13.60
C VAL A 86 3.28 1.09 13.62
N ALA A 87 3.66 -0.11 13.18
CA ALA A 87 5.07 -0.52 13.15
C ALA A 87 5.93 0.50 12.36
N PRO A 88 7.08 0.94 12.90
CA PRO A 88 7.91 1.98 12.29
C PRO A 88 8.43 1.60 10.89
N ALA A 89 8.62 0.31 10.62
CA ALA A 89 8.99 -0.19 9.30
C ALA A 89 7.89 0.05 8.24
N VAL A 90 6.61 -0.11 8.62
CA VAL A 90 5.46 0.15 7.74
C VAL A 90 5.34 1.64 7.45
N LEU A 91 5.53 2.47 8.47
CA LEU A 91 5.61 3.92 8.34
C LEU A 91 6.74 4.38 7.42
N ALA A 92 7.95 3.83 7.58
CA ALA A 92 9.10 4.13 6.72
C ALA A 92 8.82 3.73 5.26
N ALA A 93 8.30 2.53 5.02
CA ALA A 93 7.95 2.07 3.67
C ALA A 93 6.88 2.95 3.01
N LEU A 94 5.79 3.29 3.72
CA LEU A 94 4.73 4.14 3.18
C LEU A 94 5.19 5.58 2.95
N SER A 95 5.94 6.16 3.89
CA SER A 95 6.48 7.52 3.75
C SER A 95 7.44 7.64 2.56
N ALA A 96 8.22 6.59 2.26
CA ALA A 96 9.09 6.55 1.09
C ALA A 96 8.32 6.58 -0.25
N THR A 97 7.08 6.08 -0.28
CA THR A 97 6.24 6.15 -1.49
C THR A 97 5.58 7.52 -1.70
N ARG A 98 5.50 8.36 -0.66
CA ARG A 98 4.78 9.63 -0.71
C ARG A 98 5.30 10.63 -1.76
N PRO A 99 6.63 10.87 -1.92
CA PRO A 99 7.13 11.77 -2.95
C PRO A 99 6.78 11.28 -4.36
N TRP A 100 6.91 9.97 -4.60
CA TRP A 100 6.58 9.33 -5.87
C TRP A 100 5.10 9.44 -6.20
N VAL A 101 4.22 9.19 -5.24
CA VAL A 101 2.76 9.34 -5.42
C VAL A 101 2.40 10.78 -5.79
N ARG A 102 2.99 11.78 -5.11
CA ARG A 102 2.76 13.20 -5.41
C ARG A 102 3.28 13.58 -6.79
N PHE A 103 4.44 13.07 -7.16
CA PHE A 103 5.01 13.27 -8.49
C PHE A 103 4.10 12.72 -9.58
N ILE A 104 3.63 11.48 -9.44
CA ILE A 104 2.71 10.86 -10.40
C ILE A 104 1.38 11.63 -10.46
N ALA A 105 0.81 12.01 -9.31
CA ALA A 105 -0.40 12.82 -9.26
C ALA A 105 -0.23 14.15 -10.00
N ALA A 106 0.91 14.83 -9.81
CA ALA A 106 1.23 16.08 -10.49
C ALA A 106 1.40 15.87 -12.00
N MET A 107 2.11 14.82 -12.44
CA MET A 107 2.26 14.48 -13.85
C MET A 107 0.91 14.19 -14.52
N MET A 108 0.03 13.43 -13.85
CA MET A 108 -1.33 13.17 -14.34
C MET A 108 -2.17 14.45 -14.42
N GLY A 109 -2.06 15.33 -13.43
CA GLY A 109 -2.72 16.64 -13.45
C GLY A 109 -2.25 17.53 -14.60
N ILE A 110 -0.93 17.59 -14.83
CA ILE A 110 -0.34 18.33 -15.96
C ILE A 110 -0.80 17.73 -17.29
N GLY A 111 -0.77 16.39 -17.43
CA GLY A 111 -1.26 15.70 -18.61
C GLY A 111 -2.73 16.02 -18.90
N CYS A 112 -3.58 16.01 -17.87
CA CYS A 112 -4.97 16.42 -17.99
C CYS A 112 -5.12 17.88 -18.43
N GLY A 113 -4.30 18.79 -17.88
CA GLY A 113 -4.28 20.20 -18.27
C GLY A 113 -3.89 20.42 -19.73
N LEU A 114 -2.88 19.69 -20.22
CA LEU A 114 -2.45 19.76 -21.61
C LEU A 114 -3.51 19.21 -22.58
N VAL A 115 -4.15 18.09 -22.24
CA VAL A 115 -5.25 17.52 -23.06
C VAL A 115 -6.43 18.49 -23.11
N LEU A 116 -6.79 19.11 -21.99
CA LEU A 116 -7.81 20.15 -21.95
C LEU A 116 -7.43 21.37 -22.80
N ALA A 117 -6.20 21.88 -22.66
CA ALA A 117 -5.72 23.01 -23.43
C ALA A 117 -5.73 22.73 -24.95
N ALA A 118 -5.28 21.55 -25.35
CA ALA A 118 -5.34 21.09 -26.74
C ALA A 118 -6.78 21.00 -27.24
N TRP A 119 -7.70 20.46 -26.43
CA TRP A 119 -9.12 20.40 -26.78
C TRP A 119 -9.72 21.81 -26.94
N PHE A 120 -9.43 22.75 -26.03
CA PHE A 120 -9.90 24.13 -26.15
C PHE A 120 -9.34 24.85 -27.38
N ALA A 121 -8.06 24.63 -27.71
CA ALA A 121 -7.45 25.19 -28.91
C ALA A 121 -8.16 24.70 -30.19
N LEU A 122 -8.43 23.39 -30.28
CA LEU A 122 -9.17 22.81 -31.42
C LEU A 122 -10.60 23.35 -31.53
N VAL A 123 -11.29 23.59 -30.40
CA VAL A 123 -12.63 24.20 -30.39
C VAL A 123 -12.57 25.66 -30.84
N ALA A 124 -11.55 26.42 -30.43
CA ALA A 124 -11.37 27.83 -30.77
C ALA A 124 -11.04 28.07 -32.25
N GLU A 125 -10.33 27.15 -32.89
CA GLU A 125 -10.02 27.20 -34.34
C GLU A 125 -11.23 26.94 -35.26
N GLY A 126 -12.43 26.79 -34.70
CA GLY A 126 -13.64 26.62 -35.49
C GLY A 126 -13.76 25.26 -36.15
N ALA A 127 -12.93 24.28 -35.78
CA ALA A 127 -13.18 22.88 -36.09
C ALA A 127 -14.52 22.52 -35.46
N HIS A 128 -15.60 22.54 -36.26
CA HIS A 128 -16.97 22.37 -35.78
C HIS A 128 -17.02 21.18 -34.84
N ALA A 129 -17.11 21.49 -33.54
CA ALA A 129 -17.21 20.49 -32.53
C ALA A 129 -18.64 19.97 -32.64
N THR A 130 -18.82 18.92 -33.44
CA THR A 130 -20.02 18.07 -33.37
C THR A 130 -20.27 17.85 -31.87
N GLY A 131 -21.50 17.97 -31.37
CA GLY A 131 -21.75 17.90 -29.91
C GLY A 131 -21.11 16.68 -29.22
N ASN A 132 -20.92 15.60 -29.98
CA ASN A 132 -20.19 14.40 -29.59
C ASN A 132 -18.69 14.64 -29.25
N ARG A 133 -17.97 15.49 -29.99
CA ARG A 133 -16.56 15.86 -29.75
C ARG A 133 -16.38 16.75 -28.51
N LEU A 134 -17.39 17.58 -28.20
CA LEU A 134 -17.37 18.36 -26.97
C LEU A 134 -17.53 17.44 -25.74
N ALA A 135 -18.49 16.52 -25.81
CA ALA A 135 -18.74 15.55 -24.76
C ALA A 135 -17.53 14.62 -24.54
N LEU A 136 -16.87 14.15 -25.60
CA LEU A 136 -15.69 13.28 -25.53
C LEU A 136 -14.48 13.96 -24.87
N GLY A 137 -14.23 15.24 -25.13
CA GLY A 137 -13.13 15.98 -24.51
C GLY A 137 -13.37 16.29 -23.03
N ALA A 138 -14.59 16.66 -22.67
CA ALA A 138 -14.97 16.84 -21.26
C ALA A 138 -14.88 15.50 -20.49
N LEU A 139 -15.34 14.41 -21.11
CA LEU A 139 -15.30 13.08 -20.52
C LEU A 139 -13.86 12.57 -20.32
N SER A 140 -12.97 12.77 -21.31
CA SER A 140 -11.58 12.33 -21.22
C SER A 140 -10.80 13.07 -20.13
N ALA A 141 -11.07 14.37 -19.96
CA ALA A 141 -10.52 15.17 -18.87
C ALA A 141 -11.02 14.70 -17.49
N LEU A 142 -12.33 14.45 -17.35
CA LEU A 142 -12.92 13.92 -16.11
C LEU A 142 -12.34 12.55 -15.73
N LEU A 143 -12.20 11.65 -16.70
CA LEU A 143 -11.64 10.31 -16.49
C LEU A 143 -10.17 10.37 -16.05
N SER A 144 -9.41 11.35 -16.53
CA SER A 144 -7.99 11.55 -16.19
C SER A 144 -7.80 12.28 -14.86
N LEU A 145 -8.75 13.15 -14.50
CA LEU A 145 -8.70 13.96 -13.28
C LEU A 145 -8.98 13.13 -12.02
N TYR A 146 -9.94 12.20 -12.08
CA TYR A 146 -10.32 11.39 -10.92
C TYR A 146 -9.14 10.61 -10.29
N PRO A 147 -8.31 9.86 -11.05
CA PRO A 147 -7.14 9.18 -10.50
C PRO A 147 -6.11 10.14 -9.87
N ALA A 148 -5.90 11.31 -10.48
CA ALA A 148 -4.97 12.31 -9.97
C ALA A 148 -5.41 12.85 -8.60
N LEU A 149 -6.72 13.09 -8.44
CA LEU A 149 -7.30 13.48 -7.15
C LEU A 149 -7.15 12.36 -6.11
N LYS A 150 -7.36 11.10 -6.50
CA LYS A 150 -7.21 9.95 -5.59
C LYS A 150 -5.78 9.73 -5.12
N LEU A 151 -4.78 9.88 -6.00
CA LEU A 151 -3.37 9.84 -5.60
C LEU A 151 -3.00 10.98 -4.67
N THR A 152 -3.56 12.18 -4.89
CA THR A 152 -3.37 13.32 -4.00
C THR A 152 -3.95 13.04 -2.60
N GLN A 153 -5.15 12.45 -2.52
CA GLN A 153 -5.75 12.03 -1.26
C GLN A 153 -4.91 10.97 -0.55
N TYR A 154 -4.46 9.94 -1.26
CA TYR A 154 -3.58 8.90 -0.71
C TYR A 154 -2.30 9.51 -0.10
N ALA A 155 -1.64 10.44 -0.79
CA ALA A 155 -0.46 11.12 -0.28
C ALA A 155 -0.73 11.95 0.99
N MET A 156 -1.92 12.56 1.12
CA MET A 156 -2.33 13.28 2.34
C MET A 156 -2.58 12.32 3.51
N HIS A 157 -3.19 11.15 3.26
CA HIS A 157 -3.39 10.14 4.31
C HIS A 157 -2.08 9.56 4.83
N ILE A 158 -1.09 9.33 3.95
CA ILE A 158 0.26 8.93 4.39
C ILE A 158 0.89 10.02 5.28
N GLU A 159 0.72 11.30 4.94
CA GLU A 159 1.24 12.38 5.79
C GLU A 159 0.60 12.40 7.18
N ARG A 160 -0.73 12.22 7.25
CA ARG A 160 -1.46 12.15 8.51
C ARG A 160 -1.03 10.94 9.32
N LEU A 161 -0.90 9.78 8.68
CA LEU A 161 -0.39 8.56 9.30
C LEU A 161 1.00 8.75 9.90
N VAL A 162 1.92 9.44 9.21
CA VAL A 162 3.27 9.73 9.75
C VAL A 162 3.19 10.57 11.02
N LYS A 163 2.23 11.50 11.10
CA LYS A 163 2.03 12.38 12.26
C LYS A 163 1.28 11.70 13.41
N SER A 164 0.27 10.89 13.11
CA SER A 164 -0.63 10.30 14.11
C SER A 164 -0.21 8.89 14.55
N GLN A 165 0.55 8.18 13.71
CA GLN A 165 0.91 6.77 13.88
C GLN A 165 -0.29 5.83 14.14
N SER A 166 -1.48 6.27 13.73
CA SER A 166 -2.74 5.59 14.06
C SER A 166 -3.09 4.49 13.05
N HIS A 167 -3.64 3.38 13.52
CA HIS A 167 -4.15 2.32 12.65
C HIS A 167 -5.34 2.77 11.79
N ALA A 168 -6.10 3.77 12.23
CA ALA A 168 -7.21 4.33 11.46
C ALA A 168 -6.70 5.07 10.21
N ASP A 169 -5.64 5.86 10.34
CA ASP A 169 -5.02 6.55 9.20
C ASP A 169 -4.34 5.59 8.23
N LEU A 170 -3.78 4.48 8.74
CA LEU A 170 -3.24 3.40 7.91
C LEU A 170 -4.33 2.72 7.08
N ALA A 171 -5.45 2.36 7.71
CA ALA A 171 -6.59 1.75 7.02
C ALA A 171 -7.19 2.69 5.97
N ALA A 172 -7.25 3.99 6.26
CA ALA A 172 -7.68 5.00 5.30
C ALA A 172 -6.73 5.09 4.09
N ALA A 173 -5.42 5.15 4.32
CA ALA A 173 -4.42 5.19 3.26
C ALA A 173 -4.50 3.94 2.34
N LEU A 174 -4.57 2.74 2.91
CA LEU A 174 -4.69 1.49 2.14
C LEU A 174 -6.02 1.40 1.39
N THR A 175 -7.10 1.94 1.94
CA THR A 175 -8.39 2.00 1.26
C THR A 175 -8.32 2.89 0.03
N GLU A 176 -7.70 4.06 0.13
CA GLU A 176 -7.48 4.96 -1.02
C GLU A 176 -6.59 4.33 -2.09
N GLN A 177 -5.52 3.63 -1.69
CA GLN A 177 -4.67 2.89 -2.63
C GLN A 177 -5.46 1.81 -3.38
N ARG A 178 -6.27 1.04 -2.68
CA ARG A 178 -7.13 0.01 -3.30
C ARG A 178 -8.18 0.62 -4.23
N LEU A 179 -8.83 1.72 -3.84
CA LEU A 179 -9.83 2.39 -4.66
C LEU A 179 -9.21 2.95 -5.94
N PHE A 180 -8.01 3.52 -5.86
CA PHE A 180 -7.24 3.95 -7.02
C PHE A 180 -7.02 2.80 -8.00
N TRP A 181 -6.46 1.67 -7.55
CA TRP A 181 -6.20 0.52 -8.42
C TRP A 181 -7.45 -0.10 -9.01
N LYS A 182 -8.54 -0.18 -8.24
CA LYS A 182 -9.84 -0.65 -8.76
C LYS A 182 -10.36 0.26 -9.86
N PHE A 183 -10.33 1.57 -9.64
CA PHE A 183 -10.77 2.52 -10.66
C PHE A 183 -9.89 2.46 -11.91
N HIS A 184 -8.57 2.48 -11.73
CA HIS A 184 -7.63 2.48 -12.85
C HIS A 184 -7.68 1.18 -13.66
N GLY A 185 -7.84 0.03 -12.99
CA GLY A 185 -8.05 -1.26 -13.64
C GLY A 185 -9.35 -1.31 -14.45
N ILE A 186 -10.47 -0.81 -13.90
CA ILE A 186 -11.74 -0.72 -14.63
C ILE A 186 -11.59 0.21 -15.85
N LEU A 187 -10.97 1.37 -15.67
CA LEU A 187 -10.72 2.33 -16.76
C LEU A 187 -9.89 1.71 -17.88
N LEU A 188 -8.82 0.97 -17.53
CA LEU A 188 -7.97 0.26 -18.47
C LEU A 188 -8.76 -0.76 -19.28
N VAL A 189 -9.60 -1.58 -18.63
CA VAL A 189 -10.44 -2.58 -19.31
C VAL A 189 -11.41 -1.91 -20.27
N VAL A 190 -12.09 -0.85 -19.85
CA VAL A 190 -12.98 -0.07 -20.73
C VAL A 190 -12.22 0.45 -21.96
N PHE A 191 -11.03 1.00 -21.76
CA PHE A 191 -10.21 1.52 -22.85
C PHE A 191 -9.76 0.42 -23.83
N MET A 192 -9.38 -0.76 -23.30
CA MET A 192 -9.04 -1.92 -24.11
C MET A 192 -10.22 -2.42 -24.96
N VAL A 193 -11.43 -2.46 -24.39
CA VAL A 193 -12.65 -2.86 -25.13
C VAL A 193 -12.96 -1.85 -26.24
N LEU A 194 -12.91 -0.55 -25.94
CA LEU A 194 -13.17 0.50 -26.95
C LEU A 194 -12.14 0.46 -28.08
N LEU A 195 -10.86 0.30 -27.76
CA LEU A 195 -9.79 0.18 -28.75
C LEU A 195 -10.00 -1.06 -29.64
N PHE A 196 -10.34 -2.20 -29.05
CA PHE A 196 -10.62 -3.43 -29.78
C PHE A 196 -11.80 -3.25 -30.76
N LEU A 197 -12.91 -2.68 -30.29
CA LEU A 197 -14.08 -2.41 -31.14
C LEU A 197 -13.75 -1.46 -32.30
N LEU A 198 -12.92 -0.43 -32.05
CA LEU A 198 -12.49 0.51 -33.08
C LEU A 198 -11.62 -0.17 -34.15
N ILE A 199 -10.72 -1.08 -33.75
CA ILE A 199 -9.91 -1.87 -34.68
C ILE A 199 -10.80 -2.79 -35.53
N VAL A 200 -11.77 -3.48 -34.94
CA VAL A 200 -12.70 -4.38 -35.65
C VAL A 200 -13.62 -3.60 -36.60
N ALA A 201 -14.15 -2.47 -36.16
CA ALA A 201 -14.98 -1.61 -37.00
C ALA A 201 -14.17 -1.01 -38.17
N GLY A 202 -12.94 -0.57 -37.90
CA GLY A 202 -12.03 -0.03 -38.91
C GLY A 202 -11.60 -1.07 -39.94
N SER A 203 -11.29 -2.29 -39.52
CA SER A 203 -10.93 -3.38 -40.44
C SER A 203 -12.11 -3.83 -41.31
N GLY A 204 -13.33 -3.83 -40.77
CA GLY A 204 -14.55 -4.08 -41.55
C GLY A 204 -14.82 -3.02 -42.62
N PHE A 205 -14.49 -1.76 -42.34
CA PHE A 205 -14.65 -0.65 -43.29
C PHE A 205 -13.60 -0.68 -44.42
N ILE A 206 -12.35 -1.02 -44.10
CA ILE A 206 -11.27 -1.17 -45.10
C ILE A 206 -11.53 -2.36 -46.03
N GLY A 207 -12.13 -3.44 -45.52
CA GLY A 207 -12.49 -4.61 -46.32
C GLY A 207 -13.63 -4.38 -47.32
N GLN A 208 -14.55 -3.43 -47.08
CA GLN A 208 -15.67 -3.13 -47.99
C GLN A 208 -15.35 -2.08 -49.08
N GLY A 209 -14.25 -1.34 -48.95
CA GLY A 209 -13.81 -0.36 -49.97
C GLY A 209 -12.89 -0.93 -51.05
N LEU A 210 -12.56 -2.23 -50.98
CA LEU A 210 -11.63 -2.94 -51.88
C LEU A 210 -12.29 -3.97 -52.79
N PHE A 211 -13.63 -4.04 -52.84
CA PHE A 211 -14.41 -4.91 -53.73
C PHE A 211 -15.46 -4.13 -54.52
#